data_AF-A0A136LMZ0-F1
#
_entry.id   AF-A0A136LMZ0-F1
#
_cell.length_a   1.000
_cell.length_b   1.000
_cell.length_c   1.000
_cell.angle_alpha   90.00
_cell.angle_beta   90.00
_cell.angle_gamma   90.00
#
_symmetry.space_group_name_H-M   'P 1'
#
loop_
_entity.id
_entity.type
_entity.pdbx_description
1 polymer ?
#
loop_
_entity_poly.entity_id
_entity_poly.type
_entity_poly.pdbx_seq_one_letter_code
_entity_poly.pdbx_strand_id
1 'polypeptide(L)'
;MPLPSLGGTLGYKRAAHLLHRATFGPTKLQIDSFATLNASQAVALLFQQPLPDPALPLDPETGTEWVLAGVTNANSGDPELQEIFKGWFMGQMLALGVPPSNQLAYSVREKIVFFLHTVLTCIQSKVDNSRSIYFQNQLFRKFAFDKTLPIEYNIKELTKK
;
A
#
# COMPACT_ATOMS: atom_id res chain seq x y z
N MET A 1 1.19 29.93 18.12
CA MET A 1 1.86 28.96 19.01
C MET A 1 1.82 27.59 18.36
N PRO A 2 2.93 26.85 18.26
CA PRO A 2 2.89 25.45 17.83
C PRO A 2 2.11 24.63 18.86
N LEU A 3 1.34 23.66 18.39
CA LEU A 3 0.65 22.71 19.27
C LEU A 3 1.69 21.90 20.06
N PRO A 4 1.50 21.68 21.38
CA PRO A 4 2.40 20.82 22.15
C PRO A 4 2.44 19.40 21.57
N SER A 5 3.64 18.83 21.45
CA SER A 5 3.78 17.43 21.03
C SER A 5 3.11 16.50 22.04
N LEU A 6 2.45 15.46 21.56
CA LEU A 6 1.90 14.44 22.44
C LEU A 6 3.02 13.72 23.20
N GLY A 7 3.08 13.94 24.52
CA GLY A 7 3.99 13.22 25.41
C GLY A 7 3.40 11.88 25.89
N GLY A 8 4.29 10.95 26.27
CA GLY A 8 3.92 9.64 26.82
C GLY A 8 3.50 8.60 25.77
N THR A 9 2.93 7.48 26.25
CA THR A 9 2.43 6.42 25.39
C THR A 9 1.07 6.78 24.79
N LEU A 10 0.70 6.14 23.68
CA LEU A 10 -0.57 6.36 23.00
C LEU A 10 -1.75 5.93 23.88
N GLY A 11 -1.61 4.83 24.60
CA GLY A 11 -2.73 4.14 25.24
C GLY A 11 -3.70 3.56 24.21
N TYR A 12 -4.60 2.70 24.68
CA TYR A 12 -5.46 1.90 23.80
C TYR A 12 -6.28 2.74 22.80
N LYS A 13 -6.97 3.79 23.28
CA LYS A 13 -7.87 4.60 22.44
C LYS A 13 -7.14 5.28 21.28
N ARG A 14 -5.95 5.86 21.53
CA ARG A 14 -5.20 6.55 20.49
C ARG A 14 -4.51 5.58 19.54
N ALA A 15 -4.00 4.46 20.05
CA ALA A 15 -3.45 3.39 19.22
C ALA A 15 -4.51 2.81 18.29
N ALA A 16 -5.70 2.49 18.81
CA ALA A 16 -6.83 2.01 18.02
C ALA A 16 -7.22 3.02 16.93
N HIS A 17 -7.38 4.30 17.31
CA HIS A 17 -7.73 5.35 16.35
C HIS A 17 -6.67 5.50 15.25
N LEU A 18 -5.39 5.54 15.61
CA LEU A 18 -4.29 5.62 14.66
C LEU A 18 -4.33 4.44 13.67
N LEU A 19 -4.40 3.21 14.18
CA LEU A 19 -4.34 2.02 13.34
C LEU A 19 -5.58 1.91 12.43
N HIS A 20 -6.80 2.10 12.93
CA HIS A 20 -8.00 2.07 12.08
C HIS A 20 -7.99 3.14 10.98
N ARG A 21 -7.34 4.28 11.24
CA ARG A 21 -7.17 5.35 10.24
C ARG A 21 -6.05 5.06 9.26
N ALA A 22 -4.93 4.50 9.70
CA ALA A 22 -3.74 4.32 8.88
C ALA A 22 -3.71 2.99 8.09
N THR A 23 -4.36 1.93 8.58
CA THR A 23 -4.30 0.58 7.98
C THR A 23 -5.68 0.05 7.61
N PHE A 24 -5.72 -1.18 7.10
CA PHE A 24 -6.92 -1.98 6.94
C PHE A 24 -6.99 -3.04 8.05
N GLY A 25 -8.08 -3.02 8.83
CA GLY A 25 -8.43 -4.09 9.77
C GLY A 25 -7.36 -4.45 10.82
N PRO A 26 -6.85 -3.52 11.65
CA PRO A 26 -5.91 -3.86 12.71
C PRO A 26 -6.53 -4.81 13.74
N THR A 27 -5.74 -5.75 14.26
CA THR A 27 -6.17 -6.69 15.30
C THR A 27 -6.07 -6.08 16.70
N LYS A 28 -6.80 -6.65 17.66
CA LYS A 28 -6.68 -6.24 19.07
C LYS A 28 -5.23 -6.33 19.58
N LEU A 29 -4.51 -7.39 19.24
CA LEU A 29 -3.11 -7.57 19.67
C LEU A 29 -2.20 -6.46 19.12
N GLN A 30 -2.40 -6.08 17.86
CA GLN A 30 -1.68 -4.97 17.23
C GLN A 30 -1.99 -3.64 17.92
N ILE A 31 -3.25 -3.39 18.27
CA ILE A 31 -3.67 -2.20 19.01
C ILE A 31 -3.04 -2.17 20.41
N ASP A 32 -3.11 -3.28 21.14
CA ASP A 32 -2.53 -3.41 22.48
C ASP A 32 -1.00 -3.17 22.45
N SER A 33 -0.32 -3.67 21.41
CA SER A 33 1.11 -3.42 21.20
C SER A 33 1.40 -1.94 20.95
N PHE A 34 0.65 -1.29 20.05
CA PHE A 34 0.81 0.14 19.75
C PHE A 34 0.42 1.05 20.93
N ALA A 35 -0.44 0.60 21.84
CA ALA A 35 -0.82 1.36 23.03
C ALA A 35 0.37 1.65 23.95
N THR A 36 1.41 0.80 23.91
CA THR A 36 2.65 0.95 24.70
C THR A 36 3.65 1.92 24.08
N LEU A 37 3.47 2.28 22.81
CA LEU A 37 4.39 3.13 22.06
C LEU A 37 4.07 4.60 22.28
N ASN A 38 5.08 5.46 22.18
CA ASN A 38 4.84 6.88 21.95
C ASN A 38 4.55 7.15 20.46
N ALA A 39 4.11 8.37 20.15
CA ALA A 39 3.73 8.75 18.78
C ALA A 39 4.87 8.59 17.76
N SER A 40 6.11 8.96 18.13
CA SER A 40 7.28 8.86 17.24
C SER A 40 7.60 7.41 16.89
N GLN A 41 7.60 6.52 17.90
CA GLN A 41 7.82 5.09 17.71
C GLN A 41 6.74 4.46 16.82
N ALA A 42 5.47 4.79 17.06
CA ALA A 42 4.37 4.29 16.24
C ALA A 42 4.50 4.72 14.76
N VAL A 43 4.87 5.98 14.51
CA VAL A 43 5.11 6.48 13.14
C VAL A 43 6.30 5.77 12.49
N ALA A 44 7.39 5.55 13.22
CA ALA A 44 8.54 4.80 12.70
C ALA A 44 8.17 3.35 12.32
N LEU A 45 7.36 2.68 13.14
CA LEU A 45 6.87 1.32 12.83
C LEU A 45 5.90 1.27 11.65
N LEU A 46 5.14 2.32 11.38
CA LEU A 46 4.16 2.34 10.28
C LEU A 46 4.77 2.78 8.94
N PHE A 47 5.72 3.72 8.96
CA PHE A 47 6.18 4.41 7.75
C PHE A 47 7.66 4.21 7.46
N GLN A 48 8.45 3.62 8.37
CA GLN A 48 9.91 3.52 8.23
C GLN A 48 10.46 2.10 8.11
N GLN A 49 9.58 1.13 7.89
CA GLN A 49 9.99 -0.26 7.70
C GLN A 49 10.43 -0.51 6.25
N PRO A 50 11.49 -1.30 6.01
CA PRO A 50 11.74 -1.88 4.70
C PRO A 50 10.62 -2.88 4.41
N LEU A 51 9.91 -2.67 3.29
CA LEU A 51 8.79 -3.51 2.91
C LEU A 51 9.15 -4.38 1.72
N PRO A 52 8.76 -5.67 1.72
CA PRO A 52 8.93 -6.50 0.55
C PRO A 52 8.02 -6.04 -0.59
N ASP A 53 8.39 -6.42 -1.81
CA ASP A 53 7.51 -6.34 -2.95
C ASP A 53 6.35 -7.34 -2.81
N PRO A 54 5.16 -6.99 -3.33
CA PRO A 54 4.03 -7.89 -3.33
C PRO A 54 4.34 -9.16 -4.13
N ALA A 55 3.94 -10.33 -3.61
CA ALA A 55 3.89 -11.55 -4.41
C ALA A 55 3.03 -11.31 -5.66
N LEU A 56 3.46 -11.82 -6.81
CA LEU A 56 2.77 -11.58 -8.08
C LEU A 56 1.41 -12.30 -8.11
N PRO A 57 0.39 -11.71 -8.76
CA PRO A 57 -0.89 -12.40 -8.96
C PRO A 57 -0.69 -13.61 -9.87
N LEU A 58 -1.38 -14.71 -9.57
CA LEU A 58 -1.33 -15.95 -10.34
C LEU A 58 -2.64 -16.13 -11.10
N ASP A 59 -2.51 -16.48 -12.37
CA ASP A 59 -3.62 -16.87 -13.22
C ASP A 59 -4.09 -18.28 -12.80
N PRO A 60 -5.39 -18.49 -12.50
CA PRO A 60 -5.91 -19.78 -12.06
C PRO A 60 -5.80 -20.88 -13.12
N GLU A 61 -5.75 -20.54 -14.41
CA GLU A 61 -5.69 -21.53 -15.49
C GLU A 61 -4.29 -22.09 -15.67
N THR A 62 -3.28 -21.22 -15.59
CA THR A 62 -1.87 -21.62 -15.78
C THR A 62 -1.13 -21.87 -14.46
N GLY A 63 -1.65 -21.37 -13.34
CA GLY A 63 -0.94 -21.35 -12.06
C GLY A 63 0.29 -20.44 -12.06
N THR A 64 0.48 -19.62 -13.09
CA THR A 64 1.66 -18.76 -13.29
C THR A 64 1.29 -17.28 -13.27
N GLU A 65 2.27 -16.42 -13.03
CA GLU A 65 2.06 -14.97 -13.09
C GLU A 65 1.99 -14.51 -14.55
N TRP A 66 1.13 -13.54 -14.85
CA TRP A 66 0.96 -12.99 -16.21
C TRP A 66 1.40 -11.52 -16.33
N VAL A 67 1.65 -10.85 -15.21
CA VAL A 67 1.84 -9.40 -15.18
C VAL A 67 3.22 -9.00 -15.72
N LEU A 68 4.25 -9.79 -15.43
CA LEU A 68 5.61 -9.59 -15.93
C LEU A 68 5.84 -10.40 -17.21
N ALA A 69 5.56 -11.70 -17.19
CA ALA A 69 5.74 -12.60 -18.35
C ALA A 69 4.90 -12.19 -19.58
N GLY A 70 3.76 -11.55 -19.35
CA GLY A 70 2.79 -11.23 -20.39
C GLY A 70 1.70 -12.28 -20.52
N VAL A 71 0.68 -11.95 -21.31
CA VAL A 71 -0.49 -12.81 -21.57
C VAL A 71 -0.22 -13.64 -22.82
N THR A 72 -0.49 -14.92 -22.75
CA THR A 72 -0.38 -15.93 -23.82
C THR A 72 -1.75 -16.57 -24.08
N ASN A 73 -1.86 -17.37 -25.14
CA ASN A 73 -3.10 -18.09 -25.46
C ASN A 73 -3.51 -19.14 -24.40
N ALA A 74 -2.61 -19.51 -23.50
CA ALA A 74 -2.89 -20.48 -22.43
C ALA A 74 -3.45 -19.80 -21.16
N ASN A 75 -3.41 -18.47 -21.08
CA ASN A 75 -3.92 -17.73 -19.94
C ASN A 75 -5.42 -17.53 -20.03
N SER A 76 -6.05 -17.30 -18.87
CA SER A 76 -7.43 -16.80 -18.82
C SER A 76 -7.58 -15.47 -19.58
N GLY A 77 -8.80 -15.20 -20.05
CA GLY A 77 -9.09 -13.98 -20.81
C GLY A 77 -8.84 -12.71 -19.98
N ASP A 78 -8.42 -11.62 -20.64
CA ASP A 78 -8.06 -10.39 -19.91
C ASP A 78 -9.18 -9.84 -18.99
N PRO A 79 -10.48 -9.90 -19.36
CA PRO A 79 -11.54 -9.51 -18.43
C PRO A 79 -11.54 -10.31 -17.12
N GLU A 80 -11.24 -11.61 -17.16
CA GLU A 80 -11.13 -12.45 -15.98
C GLU A 80 -9.86 -12.11 -15.18
N LEU A 81 -8.74 -11.92 -15.86
CA LEU A 81 -7.48 -11.48 -15.24
C LEU A 81 -7.63 -10.12 -14.52
N GLN A 82 -8.45 -9.21 -15.05
CA GLN A 82 -8.79 -7.94 -14.40
C GLN A 82 -9.54 -8.17 -13.08
N GLU A 83 -10.49 -9.11 -13.01
CA GLU A 83 -11.20 -9.43 -11.76
C GLU A 83 -10.29 -10.15 -10.75
N ILE A 84 -9.45 -11.08 -11.22
CA ILE A 84 -8.44 -11.75 -10.38
C ILE A 84 -7.48 -10.72 -9.78
N PHE A 85 -7.04 -9.76 -10.59
CA PHE A 85 -6.18 -8.67 -10.12
C PHE A 85 -6.82 -7.86 -8.99
N LYS A 86 -8.14 -7.58 -9.05
CA LYS A 86 -8.83 -6.86 -7.96
C LYS A 86 -8.82 -7.68 -6.67
N GLY A 87 -9.12 -8.97 -6.75
CA GLY A 87 -9.07 -9.88 -5.60
C GLY A 87 -7.67 -9.94 -4.99
N TRP A 88 -6.64 -10.08 -5.84
CA TRP A 88 -5.25 -10.01 -5.41
C TRP A 88 -4.91 -8.67 -4.74
N PHE A 89 -5.32 -7.54 -5.31
CA PHE A 89 -5.03 -6.22 -4.77
C PHE A 89 -5.68 -6.02 -3.39
N MET A 90 -6.91 -6.50 -3.20
CA MET A 90 -7.55 -6.55 -1.88
C MET A 90 -6.74 -7.40 -0.89
N GLY A 91 -6.21 -8.54 -1.32
CA GLY A 91 -5.29 -9.35 -0.53
C GLY A 91 -4.05 -8.57 -0.07
N GLN A 92 -3.50 -7.72 -0.94
CA GLN A 92 -2.37 -6.86 -0.58
C GLN A 92 -2.76 -5.82 0.48
N MET A 93 -3.95 -5.19 0.37
CA MET A 93 -4.45 -4.25 1.38
C MET A 93 -4.58 -4.88 2.77
N LEU A 94 -4.98 -6.15 2.82
CA LEU A 94 -5.08 -6.96 4.03
C LEU A 94 -3.73 -7.58 4.48
N ALA A 95 -2.65 -7.28 3.77
CA ALA A 95 -1.30 -7.80 4.03
C ALA A 95 -1.24 -9.34 4.11
N LEU A 96 -2.01 -10.03 3.26
CA LEU A 96 -1.98 -11.50 3.18
C LEU A 96 -0.60 -11.98 2.72
N GLY A 97 -0.08 -13.02 3.37
CA GLY A 97 1.25 -13.57 3.08
C GLY A 97 2.43 -12.70 3.55
N VAL A 98 2.17 -11.56 4.20
CA VAL A 98 3.22 -10.68 4.75
C VAL A 98 3.55 -11.11 6.19
N PRO A 99 4.84 -11.17 6.57
CA PRO A 99 5.25 -11.48 7.95
C PRO A 99 4.60 -10.56 8.98
N PRO A 100 4.19 -11.08 10.17
CA PRO A 100 3.49 -10.29 11.19
C PRO A 100 4.17 -8.99 11.60
N SER A 101 5.51 -8.95 11.58
CA SER A 101 6.31 -7.75 11.90
C SER A 101 6.05 -6.58 10.94
N ASN A 102 5.70 -6.87 9.69
CA ASN A 102 5.57 -5.87 8.63
C ASN A 102 4.12 -5.64 8.20
N GLN A 103 3.15 -6.44 8.68
CA GLN A 103 1.75 -6.39 8.22
C GLN A 103 1.14 -4.99 8.30
N LEU A 104 1.29 -4.28 9.43
CA LEU A 104 0.72 -2.94 9.58
C LEU A 104 1.36 -1.93 8.64
N ALA A 105 2.70 -1.89 8.58
CA ALA A 105 3.43 -0.99 7.70
C ALA A 105 3.12 -1.25 6.22
N TYR A 106 3.00 -2.52 5.85
CA TYR A 106 2.56 -2.95 4.52
C TYR A 106 1.15 -2.48 4.22
N SER A 107 0.21 -2.68 5.14
CA SER A 107 -1.17 -2.21 5.02
C SER A 107 -1.27 -0.68 4.90
N VAL A 108 -0.42 0.08 5.61
CA VAL A 108 -0.29 1.54 5.42
C VAL A 108 0.11 1.88 3.99
N ARG A 109 1.16 1.23 3.46
CA ARG A 109 1.59 1.46 2.06
C ARG A 109 0.43 1.23 1.10
N GLU A 110 -0.25 0.10 1.22
CA GLU A 110 -1.35 -0.24 0.31
C GLU A 110 -2.56 0.68 0.50
N LYS A 111 -2.77 1.27 1.68
CA LYS A 111 -3.79 2.31 1.89
C LYS A 111 -3.47 3.61 1.15
N ILE A 112 -2.20 4.00 1.11
CA ILE A 112 -1.73 5.13 0.30
C ILE A 112 -1.86 4.81 -1.19
N VAL A 113 -1.48 3.60 -1.62
CA VAL A 113 -1.65 3.15 -3.01
C VAL A 113 -3.11 3.21 -3.42
N PHE A 114 -4.03 2.71 -2.58
CA PHE A 114 -5.46 2.80 -2.84
C PHE A 114 -5.93 4.26 -2.92
N PHE A 115 -5.51 5.11 -1.97
CA PHE A 115 -5.81 6.54 -2.02
C PHE A 115 -5.34 7.17 -3.33
N LEU A 116 -4.09 6.93 -3.75
CA LEU A 116 -3.55 7.42 -5.04
C LEU A 116 -4.39 6.92 -6.21
N HIS A 117 -4.80 5.65 -6.21
CA HIS A 117 -5.68 5.09 -7.23
C HIS A 117 -7.07 5.76 -7.26
N THR A 118 -7.58 6.27 -6.13
CA THR A 118 -8.86 7.01 -6.08
C THR A 118 -8.76 8.44 -6.61
N VAL A 119 -7.59 9.07 -6.55
CA VAL A 119 -7.40 10.48 -7.00
C VAL A 119 -6.74 10.58 -8.38
N LEU A 120 -5.85 9.65 -8.72
CA LEU A 120 -5.22 9.50 -10.04
C LEU A 120 -5.86 8.32 -10.76
N THR A 121 -7.13 8.51 -11.14
CA THR A 121 -7.98 7.42 -11.62
C THR A 121 -7.56 6.91 -12.99
N CYS A 122 -7.67 5.61 -13.17
CA CYS A 122 -7.60 4.92 -14.46
C CYS A 122 -8.95 4.23 -14.69
N ILE A 123 -9.54 4.43 -15.87
CA ILE A 123 -10.81 3.79 -16.22
C ILE A 123 -10.50 2.42 -16.82
N GLN A 124 -10.77 1.35 -16.05
CA GLN A 124 -10.52 -0.04 -16.46
C GLN A 124 -11.13 -0.35 -17.84
N SER A 125 -12.39 0.02 -18.09
CA SER A 125 -13.06 -0.23 -19.38
C SER A 125 -12.51 0.57 -20.57
N LYS A 126 -11.60 1.52 -20.33
CA LYS A 126 -10.91 2.27 -21.39
C LYS A 126 -9.49 1.77 -21.62
N VAL A 127 -8.81 1.33 -20.58
CA VAL A 127 -7.46 0.75 -20.68
C VAL A 127 -7.52 -0.70 -21.14
N ASP A 128 -8.53 -1.43 -20.68
CA ASP A 128 -8.85 -2.83 -21.04
C ASP A 128 -7.61 -3.73 -21.13
N ASN A 129 -6.79 -3.64 -20.09
CA ASN A 129 -5.53 -4.36 -20.01
C ASN A 129 -5.16 -4.60 -18.54
N SER A 130 -5.23 -5.86 -18.11
CA SER A 130 -4.93 -6.26 -16.73
C SER A 130 -3.51 -5.85 -16.28
N ARG A 131 -2.52 -5.91 -17.17
CA ARG A 131 -1.11 -5.58 -16.86
C ARG A 131 -0.93 -4.09 -16.60
N SER A 132 -1.60 -3.23 -17.37
CA SER A 132 -1.55 -1.77 -17.16
C SER A 132 -2.02 -1.39 -15.75
N ILE A 133 -3.06 -2.04 -15.23
CA ILE A 133 -3.58 -1.80 -13.87
C ILE A 133 -2.53 -2.24 -12.82
N TYR A 134 -1.86 -3.38 -13.04
CA TYR A 134 -0.76 -3.83 -12.18
C TYR A 134 0.39 -2.81 -12.14
N PHE A 135 0.86 -2.36 -13.30
CA PHE A 135 1.99 -1.42 -13.36
C PHE A 135 1.66 -0.05 -12.79
N GLN A 136 0.39 0.39 -12.89
CA GLN A 136 -0.07 1.59 -12.19
C GLN A 136 0.07 1.45 -10.68
N ASN A 137 -0.33 0.32 -10.09
CA ASN A 137 -0.13 0.06 -8.67
C ASN A 137 1.35 -0.03 -8.28
N GLN A 138 2.22 -0.57 -9.14
CA GLN A 138 3.68 -0.54 -8.90
C GLN A 138 4.23 0.88 -8.89
N LEU A 139 3.78 1.73 -9.82
CA LEU A 139 4.14 3.15 -9.84
C LEU A 139 3.72 3.84 -8.54
N PHE A 140 2.49 3.62 -8.08
CA PHE A 140 2.00 4.18 -6.83
C PHE A 140 2.76 3.66 -5.61
N ARG A 141 3.14 2.37 -5.57
CA ARG A 141 3.98 1.81 -4.49
C ARG A 141 5.35 2.48 -4.44
N LYS A 142 5.96 2.74 -5.59
CA LYS A 142 7.24 3.45 -5.70
C LYS A 142 7.18 4.85 -5.05
N PHE A 143 6.06 5.55 -5.23
CA PHE A 143 5.86 6.90 -4.69
C PHE A 143 5.11 6.97 -3.35
N ALA A 144 4.65 5.84 -2.79
CA ALA A 144 3.81 5.83 -1.59
C ALA A 144 4.47 6.43 -0.34
N PHE A 145 5.81 6.38 -0.23
CA PHE A 145 6.55 6.94 0.90
C PHE A 145 7.59 7.98 0.52
N ASP A 146 7.75 8.26 -0.78
CA ASP A 146 8.64 9.27 -1.36
C ASP A 146 10.04 9.40 -0.72
N LYS A 147 10.65 8.28 -0.30
CA LYS A 147 11.96 8.30 0.39
C LYS A 147 13.14 8.27 -0.57
N THR A 148 12.88 8.13 -1.86
CA THR A 148 13.90 7.79 -2.87
C THR A 148 14.12 8.90 -3.89
N LEU A 149 13.49 10.08 -3.75
CA LEU A 149 13.83 11.22 -4.58
C LEU A 149 15.08 11.93 -4.01
N PRO A 150 16.21 11.95 -4.74
CA PRO A 150 17.42 12.68 -4.32
C PRO A 150 17.27 14.20 -4.41
N ILE A 151 16.06 14.73 -4.61
CA ILE A 151 15.82 16.11 -5.00
C ILE A 151 14.63 16.67 -4.21
N GLU A 152 14.82 17.84 -3.61
CA GLU A 152 13.74 18.68 -3.08
C GLU A 152 12.83 19.16 -4.23
N TYR A 153 11.95 18.29 -4.73
CA TYR A 153 10.87 18.74 -5.59
C TYR A 153 9.80 19.43 -4.75
N ASN A 154 10.09 20.66 -4.32
CA ASN A 154 9.07 21.56 -3.81
C ASN A 154 8.58 22.47 -4.96
N ILE A 155 7.36 23.01 -4.85
CA ILE A 155 6.77 23.90 -5.86
C ILE A 155 7.68 25.11 -6.15
N LYS A 156 8.43 25.58 -5.15
CA LYS A 156 9.37 26.70 -5.29
C LYS A 156 10.57 26.36 -6.18
N GLU A 157 11.08 25.13 -6.17
CA GLU A 157 12.14 24.67 -7.08
C GLU A 157 11.59 24.41 -8.48
N LEU A 158 10.38 23.87 -8.59
CA LEU A 158 9.70 23.61 -9.87
C LEU A 158 9.22 24.88 -10.61
N THR A 159 9.24 26.05 -9.95
CA THR A 159 8.77 27.32 -10.52
C THR A 159 9.90 28.34 -10.75
N LYS A 160 11.16 27.95 -10.52
CA LYS A 160 12.31 28.76 -10.95
C LYS A 160 12.35 28.75 -12.47
N LYS A 161 12.24 29.95 -13.05
CA LYS A 161 12.41 30.19 -14.49
C LYS A 161 13.88 30.13 -14.87
#